data_AF-A0A6N7HM21-F1
#
_entry.id   AF-A0A6N7HM21-F1
#
_cell.length_a   1.000
_cell.length_b   1.000
_cell.length_c   1.000
_cell.angle_alpha   90.00
_cell.angle_beta   90.00
_cell.angle_gamma   90.00
#
_symmetry.space_group_name_H-M   'P 1'
#
loop_
_entity.id
_entity.type
_entity.pdbx_description
1 polymer ?
#
loop_
_entity_poly.entity_id
_entity_poly.type
_entity_poly.pdbx_seq_one_letter_code
_entity_poly.pdbx_strand_id
1 'polypeptide(L)' 'MEDAQVLTKTALQSLRDKGDLQAGHKVLVNGAAGGVGTFAVQIAKALGAGKVTGVCSTGNVEMVRSIGADDVVD' A
#
# COMPACT_ATOMS: atom_id res chain seq x y z
N MET A 1 -19.86 1.79 6.31
CA MET A 1 -18.76 1.72 7.31
C MET A 1 -18.16 0.33 7.39
N GLU A 2 -18.95 -0.74 7.22
CA GLU A 2 -18.46 -2.13 7.21
C GLU A 2 -17.41 -2.41 6.13
N ASP A 3 -17.57 -1.83 4.93
CA ASP A 3 -16.68 -2.10 3.79
C ASP A 3 -15.24 -1.60 4.01
N ALA A 4 -15.08 -0.44 4.63
CA ALA A 4 -13.75 0.12 4.93
C ALA A 4 -12.97 -0.77 5.92
N GLN A 5 -13.67 -1.47 6.82
CA GLN A 5 -13.05 -2.39 7.76
C GLN A 5 -12.49 -3.62 7.04
N VAL A 6 -13.19 -4.16 6.03
CA VAL A 6 -12.73 -5.29 5.23
C VAL A 6 -11.50 -4.91 4.40
N LEU A 7 -11.50 -3.74 3.76
CA LEU A 7 -10.37 -3.27 2.95
C LEU A 7 -9.10 -3.13 3.78
N THR A 8 -9.20 -2.46 4.93
CA THR A 8 -8.05 -2.22 5.82
C THR A 8 -7.53 -3.53 6.43
N LYS A 9 -8.43 -4.41 6.91
CA LYS A 9 -8.04 -5.72 7.45
C LYS A 9 -7.32 -6.56 6.39
N THR A 10 -7.83 -6.58 5.16
CA THR A 10 -7.22 -7.31 4.06
C THR A 10 -5.80 -6.82 3.78
N ALA A 11 -5.59 -5.50 3.72
CA ALA A 11 -4.26 -4.92 3.53
C ALA A 11 -3.30 -5.29 4.68
N LEU A 12 -3.73 -5.14 5.93
CA LEU A 12 -2.91 -5.44 7.11
C LEU A 12 -2.53 -6.91 7.19
N GLN A 13 -3.49 -7.82 7.05
CA GLN A 13 -3.25 -9.26 7.09
C GLN A 13 -2.34 -9.70 5.94
N SER A 14 -2.50 -9.12 4.76
CA SER A 14 -1.63 -9.41 3.62
C SER A 14 -0.18 -9.02 3.89
N LEU A 15 0.07 -7.83 4.46
CA LEU A 15 1.43 -7.36 4.73
C LEU A 15 2.06 -8.03 5.96
N ARG A 16 1.33 -8.10 7.07
CA ARG A 16 1.86 -8.60 8.35
C ARG A 16 1.84 -10.12 8.45
N ASP A 17 0.70 -10.75 8.13
CA ASP A 17 0.47 -12.17 8.46
C ASP A 17 0.83 -13.11 7.31
N LYS A 18 0.66 -12.66 6.05
CA LYS A 18 0.93 -13.47 4.84
C LYS A 18 2.23 -13.11 4.15
N GLY A 19 2.53 -11.81 4.06
CA GLY A 19 3.75 -11.29 3.46
C GLY A 19 4.93 -11.21 4.43
N ASP A 20 4.68 -11.42 5.73
CA ASP A 20 5.68 -11.34 6.81
C ASP A 20 6.63 -10.14 6.66
N LEU A 21 6.03 -8.97 6.40
CA LEU A 21 6.77 -7.76 6.09
C LEU A 21 7.64 -7.35 7.28
N GLN A 22 8.95 -7.32 7.05
CA GLN A 22 9.92 -6.81 8.02
C GLN A 22 10.36 -5.39 7.65
N ALA A 23 10.82 -4.64 8.65
CA ALA A 23 11.39 -3.33 8.43
C ALA A 23 12.57 -3.40 7.43
N GLY A 24 12.65 -2.41 6.53
CA GLY A 24 13.66 -2.35 5.46
C GLY A 24 13.32 -3.16 4.20
N HIS A 25 12.32 -4.05 4.23
CA HIS A 25 11.85 -4.73 3.02
C HIS A 25 11.28 -3.75 2.00
N LYS A 26 11.28 -4.19 0.73
CA LYS A 26 10.67 -3.45 -0.38
C LYS A 26 9.29 -4.05 -0.70
N VAL A 27 8.31 -3.19 -0.91
CA VAL A 27 6.92 -3.57 -1.19
C VAL A 27 6.49 -3.00 -2.54
N LEU A 28 5.87 -3.84 -3.37
CA LEU A 28 5.15 -3.42 -4.57
C LEU A 28 3.64 -3.55 -4.32
N VAL A 29 2.88 -2.48 -4.52
CA VAL A 29 1.42 -2.48 -4.38
C VAL A 29 0.79 -2.31 -5.76
N ASN A 30 0.25 -3.39 -6.32
CA ASN A 30 -0.53 -3.31 -7.55
C ASN A 30 -1.93 -2.74 -7.26
N GLY A 31 -2.42 -1.83 -8.12
CA GLY A 31 -3.68 -1.13 -7.88
C GLY A 31 -3.64 -0.23 -6.64
N ALA A 32 -2.53 0.48 -6.44
CA ALA A 32 -2.26 1.30 -5.24
C ALA A 32 -3.31 2.40 -4.98
N ALA A 33 -4.02 2.85 -6.02
CA ALA A 33 -5.09 3.85 -5.91
C ALA A 33 -6.46 3.26 -5.51
N GLY A 34 -6.59 1.93 -5.45
CA GLY A 34 -7.83 1.25 -5.13
C GLY A 34 -8.13 1.17 -3.63
N GLY A 35 -9.30 0.61 -3.31
CA GLY A 35 -9.78 0.51 -1.93
C GLY A 35 -8.80 -0.17 -0.96
N VAL A 36 -8.25 -1.34 -1.31
CA VAL A 36 -7.23 -2.02 -0.49
C VAL A 36 -5.85 -1.37 -0.66
N GLY A 37 -5.51 -1.00 -1.89
CA GLY A 37 -4.18 -0.49 -2.26
C GLY A 37 -3.78 0.76 -1.47
N THR A 38 -4.72 1.69 -1.29
CA THR A 38 -4.48 2.93 -0.55
C THR A 38 -4.14 2.69 0.92
N PHE A 39 -4.77 1.70 1.56
CA PHE A 39 -4.39 1.25 2.90
C PHE A 39 -3.06 0.48 2.90
N ALA A 40 -2.82 -0.37 1.90
CA ALA A 40 -1.59 -1.15 1.82
C ALA A 40 -0.35 -0.27 1.71
N VAL A 41 -0.39 0.82 0.95
CA VAL A 41 0.73 1.78 0.87
C VAL A 41 1.03 2.39 2.24
N GLN A 42 0.01 2.94 2.91
CA GLN A 42 0.18 3.58 4.22
C GLN A 42 0.63 2.58 5.29
N ILE A 43 0.05 1.39 5.32
CA ILE A 43 0.40 0.34 6.28
C ILE A 43 1.83 -0.17 6.03
N ALA A 44 2.24 -0.36 4.77
CA ALA A 44 3.61 -0.78 4.46
C ALA A 44 4.64 0.23 4.99
N LYS A 45 4.38 1.54 4.82
CA LYS A 45 5.23 2.59 5.40
C LYS A 45 5.21 2.56 6.93
N ALA A 46 4.04 2.41 7.55
CA ALA A 46 3.91 2.33 9.00
C ALA A 46 4.61 1.10 9.62
N LEU A 47 4.69 -0.01 8.88
CA LEU A 47 5.42 -1.22 9.27
C LEU A 47 6.94 -1.12 9.01
N GLY A 48 7.42 0.01 8.50
CA GLY A 48 8.84 0.26 8.30
C GLY A 48 9.40 -0.29 7.00
N ALA A 49 8.57 -0.52 5.96
CA ALA A 49 9.08 -0.83 4.63
C ALA A 49 10.11 0.21 4.20
N GLY A 50 11.29 -0.26 3.79
CA GLY A 50 12.37 0.60 3.34
C GLY A 50 12.03 1.30 2.02
N LYS A 51 11.17 0.68 1.21
CA LYS A 51 10.65 1.26 -0.03
C LYS A 51 9.27 0.70 -0.38
N VAL A 52 8.35 1.57 -0.80
CA VAL A 52 7.03 1.21 -1.32
C VAL A 52 6.90 1.75 -2.74
N THR A 53 6.68 0.86 -3.70
CA THR A 53 6.36 1.22 -5.09
C THR A 53 4.88 0.95 -5.35
N GLY A 54 4.13 1.95 -5.77
CA GLY A 54 2.72 1.82 -6.14
C GLY A 54 2.53 1.70 -7.64
N VAL A 55 1.59 0.85 -8.10
CA VAL A 55 1.14 0.82 -9.50
C VAL A 55 -0.27 1.36 -9.60
N CYS A 56 -0.51 2.39 -10.41
CA CYS A 56 -1.84 2.99 -10.58
C CYS A 56 -1.93 3.78 -11.89
N SER A 57 -3.12 3.99 -12.44
CA SER A 57 -3.27 4.85 -13.63
C SER A 57 -2.73 6.27 -13.43
N THR A 58 -2.28 6.91 -14.51
CA THR A 58 -1.63 8.22 -14.54
C THR A 58 -2.37 9.28 -13.71
N GLY A 59 -3.71 9.30 -13.74
CA GLY A 59 -4.53 10.25 -12.98
C GLY A 59 -4.46 10.12 -11.45
N ASN A 60 -3.90 9.03 -10.93
CA ASN A 60 -3.78 8.77 -9.50
C ASN A 60 -2.35 8.89 -8.97
N VAL A 61 -1.36 9.19 -9.83
CA VAL A 61 0.07 9.19 -9.46
C VAL A 61 0.34 10.09 -8.25
N GLU A 62 -0.13 11.34 -8.30
CA GLU A 62 0.09 12.30 -7.21
C GLU A 62 -0.62 11.90 -5.92
N MET A 63 -1.81 11.31 -6.03
CA MET A 63 -2.53 10.79 -4.86
C MET A 63 -1.75 9.63 -4.21
N VAL A 64 -1.28 8.66 -4.99
CA VAL A 64 -0.53 7.50 -4.48
C VAL A 64 0.81 7.90 -3.86
N ARG A 65 1.50 8.90 -4.43
CA ARG A 65 2.69 9.52 -3.80
C ARG A 65 2.34 10.17 -2.47
N SER A 66 1.25 10.94 -2.42
CA SER A 66 0.85 11.69 -1.22
C SER A 66 0.55 10.80 0.00
N ILE A 67 0.15 9.54 -0.23
CA ILE A 67 -0.15 8.56 0.83
C ILE A 67 1.07 7.69 1.21
N GLY A 68 2.25 7.97 0.65
CA GLY A 68 3.52 7.40 1.11
C GLY A 68 4.23 6.44 0.15
N ALA A 69 3.77 6.29 -1.09
CA ALA A 69 4.55 5.56 -2.08
C ALA A 69 5.83 6.36 -2.41
N ASP A 70 6.99 5.69 -2.33
CA ASP A 70 8.29 6.27 -2.66
C ASP A 70 8.46 6.40 -4.18
N ASP A 71 7.96 5.41 -4.93
CA ASP A 71 7.89 5.41 -6.39
C ASP A 71 6.48 5.06 -6.87
N VAL A 72 6.13 5.53 -8.07
CA VAL A 72 4.89 5.15 -8.74
C VAL A 72 5.18 4.73 -10.18
N VAL A 73 4.54 3.64 -10.62
CA VAL A 73 4.49 3.15 -12.00
C VAL A 73 3.07 3.34 -12.51
N ASP A 74 2.90 3.95 -13.67
CA ASP A 74 1.58 4.21 -14.27
C ASP A 74 1.20 3.34 -15.48
#